data_AF-A0A6G8R7H1-F1
#
_entry.id   AF-A0A6G8R7H1-F1
#
_cell.length_a   1.000
_cell.length_b   1.000
_cell.length_c   1.000
_cell.angle_alpha   90.00
_cell.angle_beta   90.00
_cell.angle_gamma   90.00
#
_symmetry.space_group_name_H-M   'P 1'
#
loop_
_entity.id
_entity.type
_entity.pdbx_description
1 polymer ?
#
loop_
_entity_poly.entity_id
_entity_poly.type
_entity_poly.pdbx_seq_one_letter_code
_entity_poly.pdbx_strand_id
1 'polypeptide(L)' 'VLDDGFKWRKYGKKMVKNSPNPRNYYKCSADGCPVKKRVERDKDDPSFVITTYEGFHNHSSMN' A
#
# COMPACT_ATOMS: atom_id res chain seq x y z
N VAL A 1 6.31 6.48 -3.57
CA VAL A 1 5.50 5.77 -2.55
C VAL A 1 5.77 6.51 -1.26
N LEU A 2 4.74 6.90 -0.52
CA LEU A 2 4.91 7.64 0.74
C LEU A 2 5.88 6.89 1.65
N ASP A 3 6.86 7.61 2.16
CA ASP A 3 7.72 7.13 3.23
C ASP A 3 6.96 7.32 4.55
N ASP A 4 6.41 6.23 5.07
CA ASP A 4 5.57 6.19 6.27
C ASP A 4 6.32 5.57 7.46
N GLY A 5 7.65 5.46 7.39
CA GLY A 5 8.49 4.86 8.44
C GLY A 5 8.49 3.33 8.46
N PHE A 6 7.84 2.69 7.48
CA PHE A 6 7.82 1.24 7.33
C PHE A 6 8.37 0.80 5.97
N LYS A 7 9.07 -0.34 5.98
CA LYS A 7 9.53 -0.98 4.75
C LYS A 7 8.42 -1.87 4.19
N TRP A 8 8.16 -1.71 2.89
CA TRP A 8 7.09 -2.42 2.19
C TRP A 8 7.64 -3.21 1.01
N ARG A 9 7.16 -4.45 0.83
CA ARG A 9 7.40 -5.26 -0.37
C ARG A 9 6.13 -5.35 -1.19
N LYS A 10 6.23 -5.01 -2.47
CA LYS A 10 5.13 -5.21 -3.41
C LYS A 10 4.93 -6.71 -3.64
N TYR A 11 3.70 -7.19 -3.49
CA TYR A 11 3.36 -8.59 -3.78
C TYR A 11 2.30 -8.71 -4.87
N GLY A 12 1.68 -7.61 -5.30
CA GLY A 12 0.66 -7.65 -6.33
C GLY A 12 0.41 -6.31 -7.03
N LYS A 13 -0.16 -6.40 -8.22
CA LYS A 13 -0.69 -5.29 -9.01
C LYS A 13 -1.96 -5.79 -9.70
N LYS A 14 -3.07 -5.05 -9.61
CA LYS A 14 -4.32 -5.39 -10.28
C LYS A 14 -4.90 -4.16 -10.99
N MET A 15 -5.35 -4.33 -12.23
CA MET A 15 -6.16 -3.31 -12.90
C MET A 15 -7.52 -3.22 -12.22
N VAL A 16 -7.96 -2.00 -11.92
CA VAL A 16 -9.26 -1.76 -11.28
C VAL A 16 -10.29 -1.52 -12.38
N LYS A 17 -11.44 -2.21 -12.29
CA LYS A 17 -12.54 -2.03 -13.22
C LYS A 17 -12.98 -0.56 -13.18
N ASN A 18 -13.12 0.06 -14.35
CA ASN A 18 -13.51 1.47 -14.50
C ASN A 18 -12.53 2.49 -13.88
N SER A 19 -11.25 2.13 -13.74
CA SER A 19 -10.20 3.10 -13.38
C SER A 19 -9.03 2.98 -14.36
N PRO A 20 -8.47 4.11 -14.84
CA PRO A 20 -7.23 4.09 -15.62
C PRO A 20 -6.02 3.72 -14.75
N ASN A 21 -6.16 3.77 -13.42
CA ASN A 21 -5.07 3.59 -12.48
C ASN A 21 -5.04 2.15 -11.92
N PRO A 22 -3.86 1.51 -11.85
CA PRO A 22 -3.74 0.21 -11.21
C PRO A 22 -3.75 0.33 -9.68
N ARG A 23 -4.30 -0.68 -9.00
CA ARG A 23 -4.16 -0.89 -7.56
C ARG A 23 -2.91 -1.72 -7.28
N ASN A 24 -2.02 -1.20 -6.45
CA ASN A 24 -0.80 -1.89 -6.03
C ASN A 24 -0.95 -2.43 -4.62
N TYR A 25 -0.44 -3.63 -4.38
CA TYR A 25 -0.57 -4.34 -3.11
C TYR A 25 0.81 -4.55 -2.50
N TYR A 26 0.94 -4.17 -1.23
CA TYR A 26 2.17 -4.24 -0.47
C TYR A 26 1.94 -4.95 0.86
N LYS A 27 2.94 -5.70 1.30
CA LYS A 27 3.02 -6.27 2.64
C LYS A 27 4.21 -5.68 3.38
N CYS A 28 4.12 -5.55 4.70
CA CYS A 28 5.25 -5.11 5.49
C CYS A 28 6.45 -6.06 5.27
N SER A 29 7.64 -5.48 5.27
CA SER A 29 8.89 -6.22 5.06
C SER A 29 9.43 -6.85 6.34
N ALA A 30 8.96 -6.40 7.51
CA ALA A 30 9.35 -7.01 8.78
C ALA A 30 8.84 -8.44 8.85
N ASP A 31 9.67 -9.34 9.37
CA ASP A 31 9.31 -10.75 9.48
C ASP A 31 8.15 -10.95 10.45
N GLY A 32 7.21 -11.84 10.10
CA GLY A 32 6.00 -12.07 10.88
C GLY A 32 5.01 -10.89 11.00
N CYS A 33 5.27 -9.74 10.36
CA CYS A 33 4.36 -8.60 10.45
C CYS A 33 3.11 -8.80 9.59
N PRO A 34 1.89 -8.70 10.16
CA PRO A 34 0.66 -8.99 9.42
C PRO A 34 0.20 -7.86 8.51
N VAL A 35 0.81 -6.66 8.61
CA VAL A 35 0.28 -5.46 7.97
C VAL A 35 0.41 -5.51 6.46
N LYS A 36 -0.68 -5.13 5.79
CA LYS A 36 -0.75 -4.94 4.34
C LYS A 36 -1.21 -3.52 4.05
N LYS A 37 -0.81 -3.01 2.89
CA LYS A 37 -1.41 -1.80 2.34
C LYS A 37 -1.71 -1.92 0.86
N ARG A 38 -2.74 -1.20 0.43
CA ARG A 38 -3.12 -1.04 -0.97
C ARG A 38 -2.95 0.43 -1.33
N VAL A 39 -2.31 0.69 -2.47
CA VAL A 39 -2.09 2.05 -2.99
C VAL A 39 -2.72 2.15 -4.37
N GLU A 40 -3.62 3.10 -4.52
CA GLU A 40 -4.25 3.45 -5.79
C GLU A 40 -4.38 4.95 -5.94
N ARG A 41 -4.69 5.39 -7.16
CA ARG A 41 -5.07 6.77 -7.43
C ARG A 41 -6.56 6.83 -7.64
N ASP A 42 -7.16 7.96 -7.26
CA ASP A 42 -8.55 8.21 -7.56
C ASP A 42 -8.81 8.14 -9.08
N LYS A 43 -10.04 7.76 -9.45
CA LYS A 43 -10.40 7.58 -10.85
C LYS A 43 -10.65 8.91 -11.56
N ASP A 44 -11.13 9.92 -10.82
CA ASP A 44 -11.54 11.23 -11.32
C ASP A 44 -10.39 12.24 -11.13
N ASP A 45 -9.63 12.14 -10.04
CA ASP A 45 -8.42 12.94 -9.79
C ASP A 45 -7.16 12.07 -9.59
N PRO A 46 -6.35 11.83 -10.64
CA PRO A 46 -5.13 11.04 -10.54
C PRO A 46 -4.04 11.63 -9.63
N SER A 47 -4.15 12.91 -9.22
CA SER A 47 -3.26 13.51 -8.25
C SER A 47 -3.54 13.01 -6.83
N PHE A 48 -4.79 12.59 -6.57
CA PHE A 48 -5.20 12.06 -5.28
C PHE A 48 -4.79 10.59 -5.13
N VAL A 49 -3.97 10.31 -4.12
CA VAL A 49 -3.45 8.96 -3.81
C VAL A 49 -4.19 8.38 -2.60
N ILE A 50 -4.91 7.30 -2.82
CA ILE A 50 -5.61 6.56 -1.76
C ILE A 50 -4.70 5.44 -1.27
N THR A 51 -4.42 5.44 0.04
CA THR A 51 -3.70 4.35 0.71
C THR A 51 -4.58 3.74 1.79
N THR A 52 -4.86 2.44 1.68
CA THR A 52 -5.62 1.69 2.70
C THR A 52 -4.70 0.72 3.41
N TYR A 53 -4.69 0.75 4.74
CA TYR A 53 -3.93 -0.17 5.58
C TYR A 53 -4.86 -1.24 6.18
N GLU A 54 -4.33 -2.46 6.32
CA GLU A 54 -5.02 -3.60 6.94
C GLU A 54 -4.08 -4.20 8.00
N GLY A 55 -4.55 -4.27 9.26
CA GLY A 55 -3.81 -4.81 10.40
C GLY A 55 -3.02 -3.75 11.19
N PHE A 56 -2.28 -4.22 12.21
CA PHE A 56 -1.42 -3.40 13.06
C PHE A 56 0.01 -3.93 13.05
N HIS A 57 0.99 -3.02 13.06
CA HIS A 57 2.39 -3.40 13.13
C HIS A 57 2.69 -4.00 14.50
N ASN A 58 3.41 -5.12 14.50
CA ASN A 58 3.89 -5.79 15.71
C ASN A 58 5.38 -5.48 15.99
N HIS A 59 5.88 -4.39 15.42
CA HIS A 59 7.26 -3.93 15.53
C HIS A 59 7.30 -2.41 15.42
N SER A 60 8.37 -1.80 15.94
CA SER A 60 8.62 -0.36 15.78
C SER A 60 8.88 0.00 14.31
N SER A 61 8.60 1.26 13.95
CA SER A 61 9.02 1.82 12.66
C SER A 61 10.52 1.63 12.47
N MET A 62 10.91 1.18 11.28
CA MET A 62 12.32 1.02 10.93
C MET A 62 12.80 2.37 10.40
N ASN A 63 13.30 3.22 11.28
CA ASN A 63 13.99 4.45 10.86
C ASN A 63 15.25 4.09 10.05
#